data_AF-A0A3D9D7Q1-F1
#
_entry.id   AF-A0A3D9D7Q1-F1
#
_cell.length_a   1.000
_cell.length_b   1.000
_cell.length_c   1.000
_cell.angle_alpha   90.00
_cell.angle_beta   90.00
_cell.angle_gamma   90.00
#
_symmetry.space_group_name_H-M   'P 1'
#
loop_
_entity.id
_entity.type
_entity.pdbx_description
1 polymer ?
#
loop_
_entity_poly.entity_id
_entity_poly.type
_entity_poly.pdbx_seq_one_letter_code
_entity_poly.pdbx_strand_id
1 'polypeptide(L)'
;MGKKIFTIIILALAVLAGIIIYNNTKMSDINIQPIDKEFNSQLEFGIQYYTISGYSNHEPEELALYIHSYLDQNKKNIKTAKMILFYEDSFFSNYKKNMRESARDNEFGGIEGHQDNLVCKVWYDTSGNHSEEHLVIYKDGKMILDKVK
;
A
#
# COMPACT_ATOMS: atom_id res chain seq x y z
N MET A 1 17.05 15.88 -44.21
CA MET A 1 17.12 14.85 -43.13
C MET A 1 16.50 15.30 -41.81
N GLY A 2 16.65 16.56 -41.37
CA GLY A 2 16.17 17.01 -40.05
C GLY A 2 14.66 16.91 -39.76
N LYS A 3 13.77 17.17 -40.73
CA LYS A 3 12.31 17.11 -40.50
C LYS A 3 11.81 15.71 -40.10
N LYS A 4 12.31 14.64 -40.75
CA LYS A 4 11.90 13.25 -40.45
C LYS A 4 12.36 12.83 -39.04
N ILE A 5 13.55 13.24 -38.63
CA ILE A 5 14.09 12.96 -37.29
C ILE A 5 13.26 13.66 -36.21
N PHE A 6 12.88 14.92 -36.46
CA PHE A 6 12.02 15.69 -35.55
C PHE A 6 10.64 15.04 -35.37
N THR A 7 10.03 14.56 -36.45
CA THR A 7 8.74 13.85 -36.40
C THR A 7 8.83 12.53 -35.61
N ILE A 8 9.92 11.78 -35.77
CA ILE A 8 10.16 10.53 -35.01
C ILE A 8 10.30 10.80 -33.50
N ILE A 9 11.04 11.85 -33.13
CA ILE A 9 11.23 12.23 -31.73
C ILE A 9 9.88 12.65 -31.09
N ILE A 10 9.07 13.44 -31.79
CA ILE A 10 7.75 13.85 -31.31
C ILE A 10 6.83 12.63 -31.11
N LEU A 11 6.83 11.68 -32.05
CA LEU A 11 6.07 10.43 -31.93
C LEU A 11 6.52 9.58 -30.73
N ALA A 12 7.83 9.44 -30.52
CA ALA A 12 8.36 8.69 -29.38
C ALA A 12 7.97 9.33 -28.04
N LEU A 13 8.03 10.67 -27.93
CA LEU A 13 7.60 11.40 -26.74
C LEU A 13 6.09 11.29 -26.51
N ALA A 14 5.27 11.32 -27.56
CA ALA A 14 3.82 11.14 -27.45
C ALA A 14 3.45 9.73 -26.97
N VAL A 15 4.15 8.70 -27.45
CA VAL A 15 3.97 7.31 -26.98
C VAL A 15 4.37 7.18 -25.51
N LEU A 16 5.52 7.74 -25.11
CA LEU A 16 5.96 7.76 -23.71
C LEU A 16 4.95 8.49 -22.81
N ALA A 17 4.48 9.66 -23.23
CA ALA A 17 3.46 10.40 -22.49
C ALA A 17 2.14 9.61 -22.39
N GLY A 18 1.73 8.94 -23.47
CA GLY A 18 0.55 8.06 -23.48
C GLY A 18 0.67 6.89 -22.50
N ILE A 19 1.83 6.24 -22.44
CA ILE A 19 2.12 5.16 -21.48
C ILE A 19 2.08 5.68 -20.04
N ILE A 20 2.68 6.85 -19.77
CA ILE A 20 2.68 7.47 -18.44
C ILE A 20 1.25 7.84 -18.01
N ILE A 21 0.46 8.46 -18.90
CA ILE A 21 -0.93 8.83 -18.62
C ILE A 21 -1.79 7.58 -18.41
N TYR A 22 -1.62 6.54 -19.23
CA TYR A 22 -2.33 5.28 -19.10
C TYR A 22 -2.03 4.58 -17.76
N ASN A 23 -0.76 4.50 -17.37
CA ASN A 23 -0.39 3.90 -16.09
C ASN A 23 -0.91 4.71 -14.90
N ASN A 24 -0.85 6.05 -14.97
CA ASN A 24 -1.40 6.93 -13.93
C ASN A 24 -2.93 6.83 -13.80
N THR A 25 -3.65 6.65 -14.91
CA THR A 25 -5.11 6.47 -14.90
C THR A 25 -5.51 5.07 -14.43
N LYS A 26 -4.78 4.01 -14.83
CA LYS A 26 -5.01 2.65 -14.28
C LYS A 26 -4.77 2.59 -12.76
N MET A 27 -3.90 3.46 -12.24
CA MET A 27 -3.62 3.60 -10.81
C MET A 27 -4.55 4.60 -10.09
N SER A 28 -5.38 5.39 -10.79
CA SER A 28 -6.26 6.37 -10.13
C SER A 28 -7.46 5.76 -9.43
N ASP A 29 -7.73 4.48 -9.66
CA ASP A 29 -8.92 3.81 -9.15
C ASP A 29 -8.71 3.20 -7.76
N ILE A 30 -7.45 3.05 -7.33
CA ILE A 30 -7.14 2.58 -5.98
C ILE A 30 -7.29 3.75 -5.00
N ASN A 31 -8.13 3.56 -3.99
CA ASN A 31 -8.35 4.54 -2.92
C ASN A 31 -7.90 3.96 -1.58
N ILE A 32 -7.01 4.68 -0.89
CA ILE A 32 -6.47 4.32 0.43
C ILE A 32 -6.85 5.40 1.43
N GLN A 33 -7.45 4.99 2.55
CA GLN A 33 -7.87 5.92 3.61
C GLN A 33 -7.46 5.42 4.99
N PRO A 34 -7.07 6.30 5.92
CA PRO A 34 -6.78 5.88 7.28
C PRO A 34 -8.05 5.37 7.95
N ILE A 35 -7.98 4.18 8.53
CA ILE A 35 -9.08 3.58 9.29
C ILE A 35 -9.41 4.46 10.50
N ASP A 36 -8.42 4.82 11.31
CA ASP A 36 -8.59 5.81 12.38
C ASP A 36 -7.43 6.80 12.34
N LYS A 37 -7.74 8.05 11.94
CA LYS A 37 -6.74 9.12 11.80
C LYS A 37 -6.04 9.43 13.13
N GLU A 38 -6.78 9.39 14.23
CA GLU A 38 -6.22 9.71 15.54
C GLU A 38 -5.26 8.60 15.98
N PHE A 39 -5.70 7.34 15.91
CA PHE A 39 -4.84 6.19 16.23
C PHE A 39 -3.57 6.17 15.38
N ASN A 40 -3.69 6.30 14.05
CA ASN A 40 -2.53 6.29 13.15
C ASN A 40 -1.56 7.45 13.42
N SER A 41 -2.08 8.61 13.85
CA SER A 41 -1.26 9.78 14.21
C SER A 41 -0.55 9.62 15.55
N GLN A 42 -1.16 8.88 16.49
CA GLN A 42 -0.58 8.58 17.80
C GLN A 42 0.49 7.49 17.73
N LEU A 43 0.53 6.72 16.63
CA LEU A 43 1.47 5.60 16.42
C LEU A 43 1.46 4.63 17.61
N GLU A 44 0.29 4.39 18.18
CA GLU A 44 0.13 3.42 19.26
C GLU A 44 0.69 2.06 18.79
N PHE A 45 1.59 1.49 19.59
CA PHE A 45 2.30 0.23 19.30
C PHE A 45 3.14 0.22 18.00
N GLY A 46 3.33 1.39 17.36
CA GLY A 46 4.03 1.51 16.07
C GLY A 46 3.24 0.93 14.89
N ILE A 47 1.91 0.83 14.99
CA ILE A 47 1.05 0.25 13.95
C ILE A 47 0.16 1.34 13.33
N GLN A 48 -0.07 1.25 12.02
CA GLN A 48 -1.08 2.06 11.32
C GLN A 48 -2.03 1.17 10.51
N TYR A 49 -3.29 1.58 10.46
CA TYR A 49 -4.38 0.85 9.81
C TYR A 49 -5.00 1.70 8.69
N TYR A 50 -5.15 1.11 7.51
CA TYR A 50 -5.75 1.76 6.34
C TYR A 50 -6.81 0.86 5.68
N THR A 51 -7.83 1.49 5.08
CA THR A 51 -8.71 0.83 4.12
C THR A 51 -8.12 0.97 2.74
N ILE A 52 -8.38 -0.02 1.89
CA ILE A 52 -8.04 -0.01 0.47
C ILE A 52 -9.22 -0.53 -0.34
N SER A 53 -9.46 0.10 -1.49
CA SER A 53 -10.53 -0.25 -2.44
C SER A 53 -10.05 -0.01 -3.87
N GLY A 54 -10.75 -0.59 -4.86
CA GLY A 54 -10.45 -0.40 -6.29
C GLY A 54 -9.24 -1.18 -6.82
N TYR A 55 -8.71 -2.13 -6.05
CA TYR A 55 -7.54 -2.95 -6.40
C TYR A 55 -7.89 -4.30 -7.03
N SER A 56 -9.18 -4.66 -7.15
CA SER A 56 -9.63 -6.01 -7.53
C SER A 56 -9.27 -6.41 -8.97
N ASN A 57 -9.01 -5.44 -9.84
CA ASN A 57 -8.63 -5.66 -11.25
C ASN A 57 -7.13 -5.54 -11.50
N HIS A 58 -6.32 -5.45 -10.44
CA HIS A 58 -4.88 -5.24 -10.51
C HIS A 58 -4.16 -6.53 -10.15
N GLU A 59 -3.11 -6.83 -10.90
CA GLU A 59 -2.24 -7.95 -10.55
C GLU A 59 -1.49 -7.65 -9.25
N PRO A 60 -1.14 -8.66 -8.44
CA PRO A 60 -0.48 -8.46 -7.16
C PRO A 60 0.79 -7.60 -7.26
N GLU A 61 1.58 -7.77 -8.31
CA GLU A 61 2.79 -6.98 -8.54
C GLU A 61 2.49 -5.50 -8.81
N GLU A 62 1.41 -5.20 -9.56
CA GLU A 62 0.97 -3.82 -9.80
C GLU A 62 0.49 -3.18 -8.50
N LEU A 63 -0.24 -3.93 -7.68
CA LEU A 63 -0.68 -3.49 -6.37
C LEU A 63 0.50 -3.24 -5.42
N ALA A 64 1.51 -4.12 -5.41
CA ALA A 64 2.72 -3.91 -4.60
C ALA A 64 3.44 -2.62 -4.99
N LEU A 65 3.63 -2.36 -6.28
CA LEU A 65 4.24 -1.13 -6.78
C LEU A 65 3.43 0.11 -6.38
N TYR A 66 2.10 0.02 -6.43
CA TYR A 66 1.23 1.09 -6.00
C TYR A 66 1.37 1.37 -4.50
N ILE A 67 1.34 0.33 -3.66
CA ILE A 67 1.53 0.46 -2.21
C ILE A 67 2.88 1.10 -1.91
N HIS A 68 3.98 0.62 -2.49
CA HIS A 68 5.29 1.25 -2.30
C HIS A 68 5.28 2.73 -2.69
N SER A 69 4.69 3.07 -3.84
CA SER A 69 4.58 4.46 -4.29
C SER A 69 3.78 5.32 -3.32
N TYR A 70 2.66 4.80 -2.79
CA TYR A 70 1.87 5.45 -1.76
C TYR A 70 2.68 5.68 -0.48
N LEU A 71 3.41 4.67 0.00
CA LEU A 71 4.25 4.77 1.20
C LEU A 71 5.37 5.80 1.01
N ASP A 72 6.05 5.80 -0.14
CA ASP A 72 7.12 6.74 -0.47
C ASP A 72 6.63 8.19 -0.54
N GLN A 73 5.44 8.42 -1.10
CA GLN A 73 4.79 9.74 -1.13
C GLN A 73 4.39 10.23 0.27
N ASN A 74 4.02 9.30 1.17
CA ASN A 74 3.56 9.57 2.53
C ASN A 74 4.63 9.33 3.61
N LYS A 75 5.89 9.15 3.21
CA LYS A 75 7.00 8.67 4.05
C LYS A 75 7.22 9.40 5.36
N LYS A 76 6.85 10.69 5.43
CA LYS A 76 7.02 11.49 6.66
C LYS A 76 6.20 10.95 7.82
N ASN A 77 5.00 10.46 7.55
CA ASN A 77 4.07 9.95 8.57
C ASN A 77 4.17 8.42 8.75
N ILE A 78 4.74 7.75 7.76
CA ILE A 78 4.73 6.29 7.61
C ILE A 78 6.04 5.64 8.07
N LYS A 79 7.21 6.26 7.81
CA LYS A 79 8.51 5.71 8.24
C LYS A 79 8.65 5.58 9.76
N THR A 80 7.78 6.25 10.51
CA THR A 80 7.72 6.17 11.97
C THR A 80 6.89 4.97 12.44
N ALA A 81 6.04 4.41 11.59
CA ALA A 81 5.32 3.17 11.87
C ALA A 81 6.24 1.97 11.62
N LYS A 82 6.22 0.99 12.51
CA LYS A 82 6.89 -0.30 12.35
C LYS A 82 6.11 -1.22 11.41
N MET A 83 4.79 -1.06 11.38
CA MET A 83 3.89 -1.91 10.61
C MET A 83 2.69 -1.14 10.11
N ILE A 84 2.25 -1.46 8.89
CA ILE A 84 1.12 -0.85 8.22
C ILE A 84 0.27 -1.95 7.62
N LEU A 85 -1.03 -1.92 7.93
CA LEU A 85 -1.98 -2.92 7.47
C LEU A 85 -3.09 -2.27 6.65
N PHE A 86 -3.38 -2.86 5.49
CA PHE A 86 -4.40 -2.42 4.55
C PHE A 86 -5.51 -3.45 4.49
N TYR A 87 -6.74 -3.05 4.81
CA TYR A 87 -7.93 -3.90 4.82
C TYR A 87 -8.91 -3.50 3.73
N GLU A 88 -9.75 -4.43 3.28
CA GLU A 88 -10.85 -4.11 2.35
C GLU A 88 -11.76 -3.02 2.95
N ASP A 89 -12.17 -2.04 2.15
CA ASP A 89 -13.02 -0.93 2.61
C ASP A 89 -14.44 -1.38 3.04
N SER A 90 -14.94 -2.46 2.43
CA SER A 90 -16.25 -3.09 2.71
C SER A 90 -16.42 -3.56 4.17
N PHE A 91 -15.32 -3.64 4.91
CA PHE A 91 -15.26 -4.24 6.23
C PHE A 91 -15.74 -3.31 7.38
N PHE A 92 -15.79 -1.99 7.20
CA PHE A 92 -15.78 -1.06 8.35
C PHE A 92 -17.14 -0.48 8.77
N SER A 93 -17.75 -1.06 9.81
CA SER A 93 -18.87 -0.43 10.53
C SER A 93 -18.72 -0.32 12.06
N ASN A 94 -17.85 -1.09 12.75
CA ASN A 94 -17.73 -0.98 14.23
C ASN A 94 -16.43 -1.57 14.87
N TYR A 95 -15.25 -1.08 14.51
CA TYR A 95 -13.96 -1.78 14.71
C TYR A 95 -13.00 -1.17 15.76
N LYS A 96 -13.25 0.04 16.30
CA LYS A 96 -12.25 0.78 17.12
C LYS A 96 -11.74 -0.02 18.34
N LYS A 97 -12.64 -0.76 19.01
CA LYS A 97 -12.29 -1.57 20.18
C LYS A 97 -11.38 -2.74 19.79
N ASN A 98 -11.81 -3.53 18.81
CA ASN A 98 -11.07 -4.70 18.33
C ASN A 98 -9.72 -4.31 17.73
N MET A 99 -9.63 -3.16 17.05
CA MET A 99 -8.39 -2.64 16.46
C MET A 99 -7.32 -2.32 17.51
N ARG A 100 -7.69 -1.58 18.59
CA ARG A 100 -6.74 -1.26 19.67
C ARG A 100 -6.33 -2.49 20.46
N GLU A 101 -7.27 -3.39 20.77
CA GLU A 101 -6.98 -4.66 21.46
C GLU A 101 -6.03 -5.53 20.60
N SER A 102 -6.31 -5.64 19.31
CA SER A 102 -5.44 -6.35 18.37
C SER A 102 -4.05 -5.71 18.24
N ALA A 103 -3.96 -4.38 18.17
CA ALA A 103 -2.67 -3.69 18.12
C ALA A 103 -1.82 -3.92 19.38
N ARG A 104 -2.46 -4.08 20.54
CA ARG A 104 -1.81 -4.34 21.83
C ARG A 104 -1.39 -5.80 21.99
N ASP A 105 -2.29 -6.72 21.64
CA ASP A 105 -2.19 -8.14 22.02
C ASP A 105 -1.67 -9.04 20.90
N ASN A 106 -1.76 -8.60 19.63
CA ASN A 106 -1.31 -9.38 18.48
C ASN A 106 0.07 -8.91 18.01
N GLU A 107 1.07 -9.77 18.16
CA GLU A 107 2.45 -9.56 17.69
C GLU A 107 2.50 -9.21 16.19
N PHE A 108 1.52 -9.67 15.41
CA PHE A 108 1.44 -9.45 13.97
C PHE A 108 0.62 -8.21 13.57
N GLY A 109 0.06 -7.47 14.53
CA GLY A 109 -0.71 -6.25 14.31
C GLY A 109 -2.02 -6.43 13.54
N GLY A 110 -2.42 -7.68 13.23
CA GLY A 110 -3.66 -7.98 12.52
C GLY A 110 -4.88 -7.84 13.42
N ILE A 111 -5.99 -7.32 12.88
CA ILE A 111 -7.26 -7.23 13.61
C ILE A 111 -7.83 -8.65 13.75
N GLU A 112 -8.00 -9.11 14.99
CA GLU A 112 -8.49 -10.45 15.30
C GLU A 112 -9.87 -10.72 14.67
N GLY A 113 -10.03 -11.91 14.08
CA GLY A 113 -11.27 -12.34 13.43
C GLY A 113 -11.48 -11.78 12.02
N HIS A 114 -10.53 -10.98 11.51
CA HIS A 114 -10.67 -10.25 10.25
C HIS A 114 -9.48 -10.44 9.30
N GLN A 115 -8.73 -11.52 9.47
CA GLN A 115 -7.56 -11.85 8.65
C GLN A 115 -7.91 -12.01 7.17
N ASP A 116 -9.11 -12.49 6.85
CA ASP A 116 -9.55 -12.66 5.46
C ASP A 116 -9.75 -11.32 4.72
N ASN A 117 -9.95 -10.22 5.46
CA ASN A 117 -10.11 -8.88 4.91
C ASN A 117 -8.77 -8.13 4.81
N LEU A 118 -7.67 -8.70 5.30
CA LEU A 118 -6.34 -8.12 5.15
C LEU A 118 -5.93 -8.26 3.68
N VAL A 119 -5.58 -7.15 3.04
CA VAL A 119 -5.17 -7.08 1.63
C VAL A 119 -3.66 -6.99 1.54
N CYS A 120 -3.06 -6.14 2.37
CA CYS A 120 -1.62 -5.92 2.35
C CYS A 120 -1.09 -5.66 3.76
N LYS A 121 0.09 -6.21 4.04
CA LYS A 121 0.85 -5.94 5.25
C LYS A 121 2.23 -5.47 4.86
N VAL A 122 2.65 -4.35 5.42
CA VAL A 122 4.00 -3.81 5.27
C VAL A 122 4.63 -3.69 6.64
N TRP A 123 5.88 -4.13 6.80
CA TRP A 123 6.64 -3.92 8.03
C TRP A 123 8.09 -3.64 7.73
N TYR A 124 8.74 -2.98 8.70
CA TYR A 124 10.12 -2.56 8.60
C TYR A 124 10.95 -3.31 9.63
N ASP A 125 11.88 -4.16 9.18
CA ASP A 125 12.90 -4.72 10.06
C ASP A 125 14.10 -3.76 10.11
N THR A 126 14.54 -3.44 11.32
CA THR A 126 15.69 -2.55 11.53
C THR A 126 16.82 -3.35 12.14
N SER A 127 17.78 -3.74 11.30
CA SER A 127 19.00 -4.43 11.74
C SER A 127 20.20 -3.51 11.55
N GLY A 128 20.63 -2.88 12.64
CA GLY A 128 21.73 -1.91 12.63
C GLY A 128 21.36 -0.61 11.88
N ASN A 129 22.14 -0.26 10.84
CA ASN A 129 21.93 0.93 10.00
C ASN A 129 21.07 0.66 8.75
N HIS A 130 20.60 -0.57 8.55
CA HIS A 130 19.77 -0.94 7.41
C HIS A 130 18.32 -1.14 7.89
N SER A 131 17.39 -0.58 7.13
CA SER A 131 15.96 -0.82 7.27
C SER A 131 15.51 -1.59 6.05
N GLU A 132 14.99 -2.79 6.26
CA GLU A 132 14.44 -3.66 5.22
C GLU A 132 12.92 -3.53 5.25
N GLU A 133 12.32 -3.22 4.09
CA GLU A 133 10.87 -3.13 3.96
C GLU A 133 10.34 -4.45 3.41
N HIS A 134 9.46 -5.09 4.17
CA HIS A 134 8.74 -6.28 3.73
C HIS A 134 7.31 -5.89 3.36
N LEU A 135 6.83 -6.40 2.23
CA LEU A 135 5.47 -6.23 1.76
C LEU A 135 4.89 -7.58 1.38
N VAL A 136 3.75 -7.90 1.98
CA VAL A 136 2.99 -9.11 1.69
C VAL A 136 1.59 -8.75 1.24
N ILE A 137 1.15 -9.35 0.14
CA ILE A 137 -0.23 -9.23 -0.36
C ILE A 137 -0.97 -10.52 -0.08
N TYR A 138 -2.22 -10.36 0.35
CA TYR A 138 -3.13 -11.42 0.71
C TYR A 138 -4.37 -11.38 -0.19
N LYS A 139 -4.99 -12.54 -0.37
CA LYS A 139 -6.31 -12.70 -0.98
C LYS A 139 -7.02 -13.84 -0.27
N ASP A 140 -8.23 -13.57 0.22
CA ASP A 140 -9.04 -14.53 0.97
C ASP A 140 -8.25 -15.19 2.12
N GLY A 141 -7.52 -14.35 2.90
CA GLY A 141 -6.69 -14.79 4.03
C GLY A 141 -5.39 -15.51 3.65
N LYS A 142 -5.10 -15.71 2.37
CA LYS A 142 -3.90 -16.41 1.89
C LYS A 142 -2.88 -15.43 1.32
N MET A 143 -1.62 -15.61 1.68
CA MET A 143 -0.51 -14.91 1.06
C MET A 143 -0.40 -15.30 -0.42
N ILE A 144 -0.39 -14.30 -1.31
CA ILE A 144 -0.24 -14.48 -2.76
C ILE A 144 1.02 -13.83 -3.32
N LEU A 145 1.62 -12.89 -2.58
CA LEU A 145 2.88 -12.23 -2.95
C LEU A 145 3.67 -11.87 -1.69
N ASP A 146 4.99 -12.04 -1.77
CA ASP A 146 5.96 -11.61 -0.76
C ASP A 146 7.11 -10.87 -1.45
N LYS A 147 7.41 -9.66 -0.99
CA LYS A 147 8.43 -8.76 -1.52
C LYS A 147 9.25 -8.17 -0.38
N VAL A 148 10.55 -8.09 -0.63
CA VAL A 148 11.51 -7.48 0.29
C VAL A 148 12.29 -6.42 -0.49
N LYS A 149 12.43 -5.22 0.08
CA LYS A 149 13.06 -4.03 -0.53
C LYS A 149 14.13 -3.44 0.37
#